data_AF-A0A0P4UX28-F1
#
_entry.id   AF-A0A0P4UX28-F1
#
_cell.length_a   1.000
_cell.length_b   1.000
_cell.length_c   1.000
_cell.angle_alpha   90.00
_cell.angle_beta   90.00
_cell.angle_gamma   90.00
#
_symmetry.space_group_name_H-M   'P 1'
#
loop_
_entity.id
_entity.type
_entity.pdbx_description
1 polymer ?
#
loop_
_entity_poly.entity_id
_entity_poly.type
_entity_poly.pdbx_seq_one_letter_code
_entity_poly.pdbx_strand_id
1 'polypeptide(L)'
;MTLQEIEQKVYQLSVSERLSLLNTITRSLQQDLTQRPMQPDKRALVEQLRGCLKRSGEPAPTDADIATMREERLVEKYLDS
;
A
#
# COMPACT_ATOMS: atom_id res chain seq x y z
N MET A 1 -8.54 -20.45 -24.45
CA MET A 1 -7.12 -20.38 -24.82
C MET A 1 -6.28 -20.62 -23.58
N THR A 2 -5.27 -21.48 -23.67
CA THR A 2 -4.28 -21.65 -22.60
C THR A 2 -3.23 -20.54 -22.68
N LEU A 3 -2.47 -20.31 -21.60
CA LEU A 3 -1.37 -19.32 -21.60
C LEU A 3 -0.34 -19.65 -22.70
N GLN A 4 -0.03 -20.93 -22.87
CA GLN A 4 0.91 -21.41 -23.88
C GLN A 4 0.45 -21.10 -25.32
N GLU A 5 -0.86 -21.19 -25.59
CA GLU A 5 -1.42 -20.81 -26.89
C GLU A 5 -1.34 -19.29 -27.12
N ILE A 6 -1.47 -18.48 -26.08
CA ILE A 6 -1.32 -17.02 -26.17
C ILE A 6 0.13 -16.68 -26.51
N GLU A 7 1.09 -17.24 -25.77
CA GLU A 7 2.52 -17.01 -25.99
C GLU A 7 2.94 -17.38 -27.42
N GLN A 8 2.50 -18.52 -27.94
CA GLN A 8 2.78 -18.92 -29.32
C GLN A 8 2.23 -17.92 -30.35
N LYS A 9 1.00 -17.42 -30.14
CA LYS A 9 0.41 -16.41 -31.04
C LYS A 9 1.12 -15.06 -30.95
N VAL A 10 1.64 -14.67 -29.79
CA VAL A 10 2.39 -13.42 -29.63
C VAL A 10 3.64 -13.43 -30.51
N TYR A 11 4.33 -14.57 -30.65
CA TYR A 11 5.50 -14.67 -31.54
C TYR A 11 5.17 -14.58 -33.03
N GLN A 12 3.91 -14.80 -33.43
CA GLN A 12 3.45 -14.68 -34.82
C GLN A 12 3.11 -13.23 -35.21
N LEU A 13 3.00 -12.32 -34.24
CA LEU A 13 2.66 -10.93 -34.46
C LEU A 13 3.85 -10.10 -34.96
N SER A 14 3.55 -9.09 -35.77
CA SER A 14 4.53 -8.05 -36.13
C SER A 14 5.03 -7.31 -34.88
N VAL A 15 6.14 -6.57 -35.02
CA VAL A 15 6.69 -5.78 -33.91
C VAL A 15 5.69 -4.73 -33.42
N SER A 16 5.00 -4.03 -34.33
CA SER A 16 4.00 -3.02 -33.99
C SER A 16 2.81 -3.60 -33.21
N GLU A 17 2.32 -4.76 -33.63
CA GLU A 17 1.23 -5.46 -32.95
C GLU A 17 1.64 -5.93 -31.54
N ARG A 18 2.87 -6.45 -31.38
CA ARG A 18 3.41 -6.82 -30.06
C ARG A 18 3.51 -5.62 -29.12
N LEU A 19 3.99 -4.47 -29.61
CA LEU A 19 4.05 -3.24 -28.81
C LEU A 19 2.66 -2.71 -28.43
N SER A 20 1.70 -2.80 -29.35
CA SER A 20 0.30 -2.43 -29.08
C SER A 20 -0.33 -3.34 -28.00
N LEU A 21 -0.08 -4.65 -28.10
CA LEU A 21 -0.54 -5.63 -27.13
C LEU A 21 0.09 -5.40 -25.75
N LEU A 22 1.40 -5.13 -25.69
CA LEU A 22 2.10 -4.79 -24.45
C LEU A 22 1.49 -3.57 -23.76
N ASN A 23 1.21 -2.50 -24.51
CA ASN A 23 0.54 -1.31 -23.98
C ASN A 23 -0.85 -1.63 -23.42
N THR A 24 -1.59 -2.51 -24.11
CA THR A 24 -2.92 -2.93 -23.69
C THR A 24 -2.87 -3.72 -22.38
N ILE A 25 -1.95 -4.69 -22.28
CA ILE A 25 -1.73 -5.47 -21.06
C ILE A 25 -1.30 -4.55 -19.90
N THR A 26 -0.36 -3.64 -20.15
CA THR A 26 0.11 -2.67 -19.16
C THR A 26 -1.04 -1.83 -18.61
N ARG A 27 -1.93 -1.34 -19.48
CA ARG A 27 -3.10 -0.56 -19.07
C ARG A 27 -4.10 -1.40 -18.26
N SER A 28 -4.35 -2.64 -18.66
CA SER A 28 -5.22 -3.56 -17.90
C SER A 28 -4.67 -3.80 -16.49
N LEU A 29 -3.37 -4.09 -16.39
CA LEU A 29 -2.71 -4.29 -15.10
C LEU A 29 -2.73 -3.02 -14.24
N GLN A 30 -2.53 -1.86 -14.84
CA GLN A 30 -2.63 -0.58 -14.11
C GLN A 30 -4.02 -0.37 -13.55
N GLN A 31 -5.09 -0.70 -14.28
CA GLN A 31 -6.46 -0.61 -13.76
C GLN A 31 -6.64 -1.50 -12.53
N ASP A 32 -6.20 -2.76 -12.59
CA ASP A 32 -6.34 -3.69 -11.45
C ASP A 32 -5.47 -3.28 -10.25
N LEU A 33 -4.24 -2.82 -10.52
CA LEU A 33 -3.30 -2.40 -9.47
C LEU A 33 -3.67 -1.06 -8.83
N THR A 34 -4.26 -0.13 -9.59
CA THR A 34 -4.74 1.16 -9.05
C THR A 34 -6.11 1.04 -8.39
N GLN A 35 -6.92 0.06 -8.78
CA GLN A 35 -8.17 -0.27 -8.09
C GLN A 35 -7.98 -1.10 -6.84
N ARG A 36 -6.82 -1.74 -6.64
CA ARG A 36 -6.44 -2.20 -5.30
C ARG A 36 -6.30 -0.95 -4.44
N PRO A 37 -7.21 -0.71 -3.48
CA PRO A 37 -7.02 0.43 -2.61
C PRO A 37 -5.76 0.10 -1.81
N MET A 38 -4.67 0.82 -2.05
CA MET A 38 -3.88 1.34 -0.93
C MET A 38 -4.83 2.27 -0.16
N GLN A 39 -5.88 1.73 0.45
CA GLN A 39 -6.36 2.32 1.66
C GLN A 39 -5.23 1.99 2.62
N PRO A 40 -4.40 2.97 3.04
CA PRO A 40 -3.63 2.74 4.24
C PRO A 40 -4.64 2.23 5.26
N ASP A 41 -4.34 1.09 5.89
CA ASP A 41 -5.22 0.55 6.91
C ASP A 41 -5.53 1.74 7.83
N LYS A 42 -6.80 2.17 7.83
CA LYS A 42 -7.18 3.41 8.52
C LYS A 42 -6.81 3.30 9.98
N ARG A 43 -6.76 2.07 10.52
CA ARG A 43 -6.27 1.76 11.85
C ARG A 43 -4.78 2.02 11.96
N ALA A 44 -3.96 1.51 11.04
CA ALA A 44 -2.53 1.80 11.01
C ALA A 44 -2.23 3.31 10.89
N LEU A 45 -3.01 4.06 10.10
CA LEU A 45 -2.87 5.52 10.01
C LEU A 45 -3.23 6.22 11.34
N VAL A 46 -4.30 5.78 12.00
CA VAL A 46 -4.70 6.28 13.32
C VAL A 46 -3.65 5.95 14.39
N GLU A 47 -3.06 4.75 14.34
CA GLU A 47 -1.96 4.33 15.22
C GLU A 47 -0.70 5.17 15.02
N GLN A 48 -0.41 5.58 13.78
CA GLN A 48 0.70 6.51 13.49
C GLN A 48 0.48 7.91 14.08
N LEU A 49 -0.77 8.29 14.35
CA LEU A 49 -1.15 9.56 14.97
C LEU A 49 -1.33 9.46 16.50
N ARG A 50 -0.79 8.41 17.12
CA ARG A 50 -0.76 8.20 18.58
C ARG A 50 -0.23 9.46 19.28
N GLY A 51 -1.02 10.02 20.20
CA GLY A 51 -0.71 11.25 20.95
C GLY A 51 -1.22 12.55 20.32
N CYS A 52 -1.58 12.55 19.03
CA CYS A 52 -2.14 13.72 18.34
C CYS A 52 -3.67 13.74 18.33
N LEU A 53 -4.31 12.57 18.44
CA LEU A 53 -5.76 12.40 18.37
C LEU A 53 -6.37 12.27 19.77
N LYS A 54 -7.56 12.86 19.94
CA LYS A 54 -8.37 12.66 21.16
C LYS A 54 -8.86 11.23 21.21
N ARG A 55 -8.68 10.56 22.35
CA ARG A 55 -9.27 9.26 22.62
C ARG A 55 -10.69 9.46 23.17
N SER A 56 -11.65 8.74 22.59
CA SER A 56 -13.06 8.88 22.97
C SER A 56 -13.26 8.41 24.41
N GLY A 57 -13.78 9.27 25.27
CA GLY A 57 -14.05 8.94 26.69
C GLY A 57 -12.85 9.13 27.64
N GLU A 58 -11.67 9.49 27.14
CA GLU A 58 -10.49 9.76 27.97
C GLU A 58 -10.17 11.26 28.04
N PRO A 59 -9.61 11.75 29.15
CA PRO A 59 -9.09 13.11 29.22
C PRO A 59 -7.93 13.31 28.23
N ALA A 60 -7.64 14.58 27.91
CA ALA A 60 -6.47 14.90 27.11
C ALA A 60 -5.20 14.41 27.83
N PRO A 61 -4.24 13.78 27.11
CA PRO A 61 -2.99 13.32 27.70
C PRO A 61 -2.23 14.51 28.31
N THR A 62 -1.61 14.28 29.47
CA THR A 62 -0.67 15.25 30.05
C THR A 62 0.67 15.20 29.34
N ASP A 63 1.51 16.21 29.51
CA ASP A 63 2.85 16.23 28.92
C ASP A 63 3.70 15.02 29.34
N ALA A 64 3.49 14.49 30.55
CA ALA A 64 4.14 13.28 31.05
C ALA A 64 3.65 12.01 30.32
N ASP A 65 2.35 11.92 30.04
CA ASP A 65 1.77 10.83 29.25
C ASP A 65 2.31 10.86 27.83
N ILE A 66 2.40 12.05 27.23
CA ILE A 66 2.95 12.23 25.87
C ILE A 66 4.43 11.83 25.82
N ALA A 67 5.22 12.20 26.83
CA ALA A 67 6.63 11.81 26.92
C ALA A 67 6.81 10.29 26.98
N THR A 68 5.97 9.61 27.77
CA THR A 68 5.95 8.14 27.87
C THR A 68 5.57 7.50 26.53
N MET A 69 4.50 7.96 25.90
CA MET A 69 4.05 7.47 24.58
C MET A 69 5.12 7.65 23.50
N ARG A 70 5.92 8.73 23.58
CA ARG A 70 7.05 8.98 22.67
C ARG A 70 8.17 7.97 22.88
N GLU A 71 8.52 7.68 24.14
CA GLU A 71 9.58 6.72 24.47
C GLU A 71 9.23 5.32 23.99
N GLU A 72 8.02 4.84 24.29
CA GLU A 72 7.51 3.54 23.82
C GLU A 72 7.62 3.41 22.29
N ARG A 73 7.20 4.46 21.56
CA ARG A 73 7.27 4.48 20.10
C ARG A 73 8.71 4.51 19.56
N LEU A 74 9.64 5.12 20.28
CA LEU A 74 11.06 5.11 19.90
C LEU A 74 11.67 3.73 20.10
N VAL A 75 11.29 3.03 21.18
CA VAL A 75 11.69 1.64 21.45
C VAL A 75 11.16 0.72 20.36
N GLU A 76 9.84 0.72 20.12
CA GLU A 76 9.21 -0.09 19.06
C GLU A 76 9.90 0.14 17.69
N LYS A 77 10.28 1.39 17.40
CA LYS A 77 10.86 1.76 16.09
C LYS A 77 12.32 1.33 15.92
N TYR A 78 13.12 1.33 16.98
CA TYR A 78 14.58 1.23 16.87
C TYR A 78 15.20 0.04 17.64
N LEU A 79 14.46 -0.58 18.55
CA LEU A 79 14.96 -1.65 19.42
C LEU A 79 14.27 -3.01 19.16
N ASP A 80 13.07 -3.03 18.56
CA ASP A 80 12.32 -4.24 18.21
C ASP A 80 12.42 -4.63 16.71
N SER A 81 13.45 -4.14 15.98
CA SER A 81 13.70 -4.44 14.55
C SER A 81 14.88 -5.38 14.32
#